data_AF-A0ABD3F5M1-F1
#
_entry.id   AF-A0ABD3F5M1-F1
#
_cell.length_a   1.000
_cell.length_b   1.000
_cell.length_c   1.000
_cell.angle_alpha   90.00
_cell.angle_beta   90.00
_cell.angle_gamma   90.00
#
_symmetry.space_group_name_H-M   'P 1'
#
loop_
_entity.id
_entity.type
_entity.pdbx_description
1 polymer ?
#
loop_
_entity_poly.entity_id
_entity_poly.type
_entity_poly.pdbx_seq_one_letter_code
_entity_poly.pdbx_strand_id
1 'polypeptide(L)' 'MLQADENDKLEVIVMTGQPLEEPVVQYGPFVMSTKDEIQQTWEDFQLAKNGFENAHSWASEIGNRRR' A
#
# COMPACT_ATOMS: atom_id res chain seq x y z
N MET A 1 -27.48 -2.93 -10.51
CA MET A 1 -27.80 -2.19 -9.27
C MET A 1 -27.43 -3.09 -8.11
N LEU A 2 -26.91 -2.54 -7.01
CA LEU A 2 -26.67 -3.31 -5.80
C LEU A 2 -28.03 -3.55 -5.11
N GLN A 3 -28.41 -4.81 -4.95
CA GLN A 3 -29.69 -5.20 -4.38
C GLN A 3 -29.47 -6.39 -3.45
N ALA A 4 -30.08 -6.35 -2.27
CA ALA A 4 -30.20 -7.50 -1.39
C ALA A 4 -31.62 -8.06 -1.41
N ASP A 5 -31.73 -9.33 -1.03
CA ASP A 5 -32.99 -10.03 -0.86
C ASP A 5 -33.70 -9.58 0.42
N GLU A 6 -35.00 -9.85 0.55
CA GLU A 6 -35.86 -9.28 1.61
C GLU A 6 -35.44 -9.64 3.04
N ASN A 7 -34.66 -10.71 3.22
CA ASN A 7 -34.22 -11.20 4.54
C ASN A 7 -32.72 -11.02 4.81
N ASP A 8 -31.96 -10.44 3.87
CA ASP A 8 -30.50 -10.32 3.99
C ASP A 8 -30.06 -8.87 4.22
N LYS A 9 -29.10 -8.69 5.13
CA LYS A 9 -28.46 -7.39 5.36
C LYS A 9 -27.34 -7.16 4.35
N LEU A 10 -27.38 -6.03 3.66
CA LEU A 10 -26.33 -5.60 2.74
C LEU A 10 -25.51 -4.47 3.37
N GLU A 11 -24.24 -4.73 3.62
CA GLU A 11 -23.26 -3.72 4.02
C GLU A 11 -22.22 -3.58 2.91
N VAL A 12 -22.20 -2.41 2.27
CA VAL A 12 -21.31 -2.12 1.14
C VAL A 12 -20.72 -0.73 1.26
N ILE A 13 -19.47 -0.60 0.81
CA ILE A 13 -18.84 0.69 0.56
C ILE A 13 -18.68 0.81 -0.95
N VAL A 14 -19.26 1.87 -1.52
CA VAL A 14 -19.08 2.21 -2.94
C VAL A 14 -18.06 3.33 -3.02
N MET A 15 -16.99 3.10 -3.78
CA MET A 15 -15.96 4.08 -4.06
C MET A 15 -15.83 4.26 -5.57
N THR A 16 -15.61 5.51 -5.98
CA THR A 16 -15.34 5.88 -7.37
C THR A 16 -14.10 6.77 -7.40
N GLY A 17 -13.43 6.82 -8.54
CA GLY A 17 -12.23 7.63 -8.72
C GLY A 17 -11.94 7.87 -10.19
N GLN A 18 -11.30 8.99 -10.49
CA GLN A 18 -10.82 9.27 -11.83
C GLN A 18 -9.59 8.38 -12.12
N PRO A 19 -9.52 7.67 -13.26
CA PRO A 19 -8.31 6.96 -13.66
C PRO A 19 -7.15 7.94 -13.85
N LEU A 20 -5.97 7.59 -13.32
CA LEU A 20 -4.75 8.38 -13.51
C LEU A 20 -4.12 8.18 -14.89
N GLU A 21 -4.47 7.11 -15.60
CA GLU A 21 -3.93 6.75 -16.92
C GLU A 21 -2.39 6.59 -16.96
N GLU A 22 -1.78 6.29 -15.81
CA GLU A 22 -0.34 6.04 -15.67
C GLU A 22 -0.03 4.54 -15.62
N PRO A 23 1.17 4.11 -16.05
CA PRO A 23 1.62 2.74 -15.85
C PRO A 23 1.66 2.40 -14.35
N VAL A 24 1.25 1.18 -14.00
CA VAL A 24 1.29 0.69 -12.62
C VAL A 24 2.28 -0.47 -12.55
N VAL A 25 3.36 -0.27 -11.79
CA VAL A 25 4.36 -1.31 -11.49
C VAL A 25 4.40 -1.51 -9.98
N GLN A 26 4.09 -2.72 -9.52
CA GLN A 26 4.04 -3.04 -8.09
C GLN A 26 5.05 -4.12 -7.72
N TYR A 27 5.73 -3.92 -6.59
CA TYR A 27 6.50 -4.97 -5.91
C TYR A 27 6.34 -4.87 -4.40
N GLY A 28 5.69 -5.87 -3.81
CA GLY A 28 5.42 -5.90 -2.37
C GLY A 28 4.65 -4.64 -1.93
N PRO A 29 5.17 -3.85 -0.96
CA PRO A 29 4.51 -2.65 -0.47
C PRO A 29 4.69 -1.41 -1.35
N PHE A 30 5.46 -1.50 -2.44
CA PHE A 30 5.79 -0.34 -3.28
C PHE A 30 5.08 -0.38 -4.63
N VAL A 31 4.54 0.76 -5.05
CA VAL A 31 3.87 0.97 -6.34
C VAL A 31 4.46 2.22 -6.98
N MET A 32 5.03 2.08 -8.17
CA MET A 32 5.65 3.15 -8.97
C MET A 32 5.23 3.04 -10.43
N SER A 33 5.67 3.98 -11.28
CA SER A 33 5.32 4.02 -12.70
C SER A 33 6.28 3.22 -13.58
N THR A 34 7.49 2.92 -13.09
CA THR A 34 8.51 2.15 -13.82
C THR A 34 9.19 1.07 -12.96
N LYS A 35 9.85 0.11 -13.62
CA LYS A 35 10.63 -0.93 -12.93
C LYS A 35 11.89 -0.38 -12.25
N ASP A 36 12.53 0.61 -12.86
CA ASP A 36 13.75 1.22 -12.34
C ASP A 36 13.44 1.99 -11.04
N GLU A 37 12.29 2.67 -10.96
CA GLU A 37 11.82 3.33 -9.74
C GLU A 37 11.56 2.33 -8.61
N ILE A 38 11.02 1.14 -8.92
CA ILE A 38 10.87 0.07 -7.94
C ILE A 38 12.25 -0.38 -7.42
N GLN A 39 13.22 -0.57 -8.30
CA GLN A 39 14.58 -0.95 -7.89
C GLN A 39 15.20 0.13 -6.99
N GLN A 40 15.09 1.41 -7.35
CA GLN A 40 15.57 2.51 -6.53
C GLN A 40 14.88 2.56 -5.16
N THR A 41 13.54 2.40 -5.13
CA THR A 41 12.76 2.40 -3.87
C THR A 41 13.20 1.28 -2.94
N TRP A 42 13.55 0.12 -3.50
CA TRP A 42 14.11 -0.99 -2.74
C TRP A 42 15.46 -0.64 -2.11
N GLU A 43 16.36 -0.04 -2.89
CA GLU A 43 17.66 0.42 -2.38
C GLU A 43 17.48 1.49 -1.30
N ASP A 44 16.56 2.44 -1.49
CA ASP A 44 16.25 3.50 -0.55
C ASP A 44 15.71 2.95 0.77
N PHE A 45 14.81 1.96 0.71
CA PHE A 45 14.29 1.29 1.89
C PHE A 45 15.38 0.51 2.63
N GLN A 46 16.21 -0.25 1.91
CA GLN A 46 17.29 -1.04 2.50
C GLN A 46 18.38 -0.17 3.13
N LEU A 47 18.68 0.97 2.51
CA LEU A 47 19.73 1.90 2.95
C LEU A 47 19.20 3.01 3.87
N ALA A 48 17.90 3.01 4.19
CA ALA A 48 17.24 4.04 4.99
C ALA A 48 17.50 5.47 4.45
N LYS A 49 17.11 5.72 3.19
CA LYS A 49 17.28 6.99 2.49
C LYS A 49 15.98 7.46 1.83
N ASN A 50 15.97 8.69 1.35
CA ASN A 50 14.91 9.29 0.51
C ASN A 50 13.50 9.09 1.09
N GLY A 51 13.34 9.33 2.40
CA GLY A 51 12.08 9.16 3.14
C GLY A 51 12.01 7.95 4.07
N PHE A 52 12.98 7.03 3.99
CA PHE A 52 13.08 5.86 4.88
C PHE A 52 14.14 5.99 5.99
N GLU A 53 14.61 7.20 6.31
CA GLU A 53 15.74 7.43 7.23
C GLU A 53 15.54 6.83 8.62
N ASN A 54 14.30 6.74 9.08
CA ASN A 54 13.95 6.18 10.39
C ASN A 54 13.73 4.66 10.37
N ALA A 55 13.78 4.00 9.21
CA ALA A 55 13.43 2.58 9.08
C ALA A 55 14.38 1.65 9.85
N HIS A 56 15.64 2.06 10.04
CA HIS A 56 16.65 1.21 10.67
C HIS A 56 16.55 1.16 12.20
N SER A 57 16.10 2.25 12.83
CA SER A 57 16.02 2.38 14.29
C SER A 57 14.61 2.19 14.85
N TRP A 58 13.59 2.25 13.98
CA TRP A 58 12.21 2.21 14.39
C TRP A 58 11.70 0.78 14.59
N ALA A 59 11.05 0.55 15.73
CA ALA A 59 10.24 -0.63 16.00
C ALA A 59 8.97 -0.22 16.76
N SER A 60 7.81 -0.65 16.28
CA SER A 60 6.54 -0.34 16.96
C SER A 60 6.40 -1.10 18.28
N GLU A 61 5.89 -0.43 19.31
CA GLU A 61 5.55 -1.09 20.59
C GLU A 61 4.47 -2.16 20.42
N ILE A 62 3.42 -1.87 19.65
CA ILE A 62 2.30 -2.80 19.43
C ILE A 62 2.73 -4.05 18.64
N GLY A 63 3.70 -3.92 17.74
CA GLY A 63 4.26 -5.04 16.98
C GLY A 63 5.10 -5.98 17.85
N ASN A 64 5.80 -5.43 18.85
CA ASN A 64 6.59 -6.22 19.79
C ASN A 64 5.73 -6.97 20.83
N ARG A 65 4.51 -6.51 21.14
CA ARG A 65 3.62 -7.16 22.12
C ARG A 65 3.08 -8.54 21.69
N ARG A 66 3.32 -8.98 20.46
CA ARG A 66 2.81 -10.24 19.88
C ARG A 66 3.90 -11.32 19.65
N ARG A 67 5.14 -11.07 20.09
CA ARG A 67 6.22 -12.07 20.08
C ARG A 67 6.50 -12.63 21.46
#